data_AF-A0A0A3JPF1-F1
#
_entry.id   AF-A0A0A3JPF1-F1
#
_cell.length_a   1.000
_cell.length_b   1.000
_cell.length_c   1.000
_cell.angle_alpha   90.00
_cell.angle_beta   90.00
_cell.angle_gamma   90.00
#
_symmetry.space_group_name_H-M   'P 1'
#
loop_
_entity.id
_entity.type
_entity.pdbx_description
1 polymer ?
#
loop_
_entity_poly.entity_id
_entity_poly.type
_entity_poly.pdbx_seq_one_letter_code
_entity_poly.pdbx_strand_id
1 'polypeptide(L)'
;MSSLESKIPLYIPHSFKPTDIITEGAKYEFSLADGQKAIIRWHSPDPIAAGKYLGSASSSRWTAQIKIGNKQLKSDGTWTKNQSLNEVHISIEGK
;
A
#
# COMPACT_ATOMS: atom_id res chain seq x y z
N MET A 1 6.92 4.83 14.74
CA MET A 1 5.86 5.87 14.74
C MET A 1 6.42 7.27 14.50
N SER A 2 7.53 7.65 15.13
CA SER A 2 8.16 8.99 15.02
C SER A 2 8.40 9.55 13.60
N SER A 3 8.71 8.71 12.60
CA SER A 3 8.98 9.17 11.22
C SER A 3 7.72 9.51 10.39
N LEU A 4 6.55 9.00 10.77
CA LEU A 4 5.29 9.30 10.07
C LEU A 4 4.64 10.57 10.60
N GLU A 5 4.79 10.82 11.90
CA GLU A 5 4.29 12.03 12.57
C GLU A 5 4.93 13.29 11.98
N SER A 6 6.22 13.23 11.64
CA SER A 6 6.93 14.35 10.99
C SER A 6 6.45 14.65 9.57
N LYS A 7 5.57 13.82 8.98
CA LYS A 7 4.95 14.07 7.68
C LYS A 7 3.58 14.75 7.80
N ILE A 8 3.05 14.92 9.01
CA ILE A 8 1.80 15.66 9.26
C ILE A 8 2.12 17.16 9.14
N PRO A 9 1.40 17.91 8.30
CA PRO A 9 1.55 19.36 8.27
C PRO A 9 1.25 19.98 9.65
N LEU A 10 2.03 20.99 10.05
CA LEU A 10 1.95 21.63 11.38
C LEU A 10 0.55 22.10 11.82
N TYR A 11 -0.35 22.31 10.86
CA TYR A 11 -1.70 22.84 11.09
C TYR A 11 -2.82 21.79 11.03
N ILE A 12 -2.46 20.50 10.89
CA ILE A 12 -3.42 19.39 10.86
C ILE A 12 -3.36 18.66 12.22
N PRO A 13 -4.48 18.53 12.95
CA PRO A 13 -4.53 17.73 14.17
C PRO A 13 -4.06 16.30 13.90
N HIS A 14 -3.15 15.81 14.75
CA HIS A 14 -2.66 14.43 14.67
C HIS A 14 -3.81 13.45 14.98
N SER A 15 -4.26 12.73 13.94
CA SER A 15 -5.36 11.76 14.05
C SER A 15 -4.94 10.31 13.78
N PHE A 16 -3.64 10.01 13.67
CA PHE A 16 -3.20 8.62 13.54
C PHE A 16 -3.62 7.85 14.78
N LYS A 17 -4.26 6.72 14.52
CA LYS A 17 -4.54 5.72 15.53
C LYS A 17 -3.88 4.43 15.05
N PRO A 18 -3.15 3.70 15.90
CA PRO A 18 -2.84 2.31 15.62
C PRO A 18 -4.15 1.59 15.30
N THR A 19 -4.20 0.89 14.18
CA THR A 19 -5.30 -0.04 13.89
C THR A 19 -4.74 -1.42 14.14
N ASP A 20 -5.44 -2.22 14.95
CA ASP A 20 -4.79 -3.39 15.55
C ASP A 20 -4.76 -4.62 14.66
N ILE A 21 -5.49 -4.68 13.54
CA ILE A 21 -5.47 -5.87 12.67
C ILE A 21 -5.73 -5.48 11.21
N ILE A 22 -4.72 -5.64 10.35
CA ILE A 22 -4.92 -5.68 8.90
C ILE A 22 -5.34 -7.11 8.56
N THR A 23 -6.59 -7.30 8.17
CA THR A 23 -7.07 -8.61 7.70
C THR A 23 -6.46 -8.93 6.34
N GLU A 24 -6.26 -10.23 6.07
CA GLU A 24 -5.88 -10.71 4.74
C GLU A 24 -6.83 -10.17 3.65
N GLY A 25 -6.27 -9.62 2.58
CA GLY A 25 -7.04 -9.06 1.47
C GLY A 25 -7.75 -7.73 1.77
N ALA A 26 -7.41 -7.04 2.86
CA ALA A 26 -8.07 -5.80 3.25
C ALA A 26 -7.95 -4.71 2.18
N LYS A 27 -9.07 -4.00 1.93
CA LYS A 27 -9.15 -2.86 1.02
C LYS A 27 -9.76 -1.67 1.74
N TYR A 28 -9.04 -0.55 1.73
CA TYR A 28 -9.46 0.71 2.31
C TYR A 28 -9.60 1.75 1.21
N GLU A 29 -10.67 2.52 1.24
CA GLU A 29 -10.94 3.61 0.30
C GLU A 29 -11.13 4.93 1.04
N PHE A 30 -10.56 5.99 0.48
CA PHE A 30 -10.62 7.34 1.02
C PHE A 30 -10.95 8.32 -0.10
N SER A 31 -11.81 9.29 0.21
CA SER A 31 -12.02 10.45 -0.65
C SER A 31 -11.05 11.55 -0.24
N LEU A 32 -10.26 12.04 -1.19
CA LEU A 32 -9.32 13.14 -1.00
C LEU A 32 -10.03 14.48 -1.19
N ALA A 33 -9.43 15.55 -0.65
CA ALA A 33 -9.99 16.90 -0.71
C ALA A 33 -10.13 17.44 -2.14
N ASP A 34 -9.31 16.95 -3.08
CA ASP A 34 -9.37 17.28 -4.50
C ASP A 34 -10.38 16.42 -5.30
N GLY A 35 -11.20 15.61 -4.60
CA GLY A 35 -12.20 14.74 -5.18
C GLY A 35 -11.67 13.41 -5.72
N GLN A 36 -10.35 13.17 -5.67
CA GLN A 36 -9.78 11.89 -6.07
C GLN A 36 -10.07 10.79 -5.04
N LYS A 37 -10.10 9.54 -5.49
CA LYS A 37 -10.15 8.37 -4.61
C LYS A 37 -8.75 7.84 -4.37
N ALA A 38 -8.38 7.70 -3.09
CA ALA A 38 -7.22 6.93 -2.66
C ALA A 38 -7.68 5.54 -2.21
N ILE A 39 -6.99 4.50 -2.68
CA ILE A 39 -7.29 3.10 -2.37
C ILE A 39 -6.00 2.44 -1.88
N ILE A 40 -6.05 1.80 -0.72
CA ILE A 40 -4.97 1.00 -0.16
C ILE A 40 -5.45 -0.45 -0.09
N ARG A 41 -4.69 -1.37 -0.67
CA ARG A 41 -4.96 -2.81 -0.62
C ARG A 41 -3.80 -3.53 0.03
N TRP A 42 -4.12 -4.46 0.92
CA TRP A 42 -3.15 -5.30 1.62
C TRP A 42 -3.32 -6.73 1.12
N HIS A 43 -2.22 -7.32 0.64
CA HIS A 43 -2.18 -8.69 0.19
C HIS A 43 -1.28 -9.50 1.12
N SER A 44 -1.80 -10.63 1.57
CA SER A 44 -1.01 -11.66 2.25
C SER A 44 -0.08 -12.36 1.24
N PRO A 45 0.93 -13.09 1.73
CA PRO A 45 1.71 -13.99 0.88
C PRO A 45 0.82 -15.05 0.23
N ASP A 46 0.86 -15.15 -1.09
CA ASP A 46 0.17 -16.20 -1.85
C ASP A 46 1.15 -17.34 -2.24
N PRO A 47 1.12 -18.50 -1.56
CA PRO A 47 2.01 -19.62 -1.85
C PRO A 47 1.74 -20.27 -3.21
N ILE A 48 0.54 -20.14 -3.77
CA ILE A 48 0.22 -20.62 -5.12
C ILE A 48 0.84 -19.70 -6.17
N ALA A 49 0.81 -18.38 -5.94
CA ALA A 49 1.54 -17.42 -6.76
C ALA A 49 3.06 -17.62 -6.66
N ALA A 50 3.58 -18.04 -5.51
CA ALA A 50 5.00 -18.36 -5.33
C ALA A 50 5.50 -19.48 -6.23
N GLY A 51 4.68 -20.51 -6.46
CA GLY A 51 5.01 -21.60 -7.38
C GLY A 51 4.96 -21.19 -8.86
N LYS A 52 4.22 -20.13 -9.21
CA LYS A 52 3.97 -19.72 -10.61
C LYS A 52 4.81 -18.53 -11.07
N TYR A 53 5.17 -17.62 -10.16
CA TYR A 53 5.81 -16.35 -10.49
C TYR A 53 7.09 -16.16 -9.66
N LEU A 54 8.19 -16.71 -10.18
CA LEU A 54 9.53 -16.54 -9.59
C LEU A 54 9.89 -15.05 -9.51
N GLY A 55 10.11 -14.53 -8.29
CA GLY A 55 10.47 -13.13 -8.03
C GLY A 55 9.28 -12.18 -7.73
N SER A 56 8.05 -12.68 -7.66
CA SER A 56 6.88 -11.86 -7.29
C SER A 56 6.95 -11.42 -5.82
N ALA A 57 6.74 -10.12 -5.53
CA ALA A 57 6.78 -9.61 -4.16
C ALA A 57 5.64 -10.20 -3.29
N SER A 58 4.45 -10.35 -3.87
CA SER A 58 3.26 -10.88 -3.21
C SER A 58 3.30 -12.38 -2.94
N SER A 59 4.34 -13.07 -3.42
CA SER A 59 4.48 -14.52 -3.26
C SER A 59 5.04 -14.95 -1.91
N SER A 60 5.89 -14.12 -1.30
CA SER A 60 6.68 -14.48 -0.12
C SER A 60 6.50 -13.54 1.05
N ARG A 61 5.87 -12.38 0.84
CA ARG A 61 5.74 -11.31 1.82
C ARG A 61 4.39 -10.61 1.70
N TRP A 62 4.00 -9.98 2.79
CA TRP A 62 2.88 -9.04 2.77
C TRP A 62 3.23 -7.86 1.84
N THR A 63 2.28 -7.47 0.99
CA THR A 63 2.44 -6.30 0.12
C THR A 63 1.29 -5.32 0.25
N ALA A 64 1.61 -4.04 0.09
CA ALA A 64 0.64 -2.98 -0.04
C ALA A 64 0.61 -2.49 -1.50
N GLN A 65 -0.59 -2.25 -2.02
CA GLN A 65 -0.79 -1.48 -3.23
C GLN A 65 -1.50 -0.17 -2.88
N ILE A 66 -0.95 0.94 -3.34
CA ILE A 66 -1.52 2.28 -3.14
C ILE A 66 -1.90 2.86 -4.49
N LYS A 67 -3.17 3.22 -4.65
CA LYS A 67 -3.72 3.82 -5.87
C LYS A 67 -4.35 5.18 -5.53
N ILE A 68 -4.05 6.20 -6.31
CA ILE A 68 -4.74 7.50 -6.26
C ILE A 68 -5.24 7.82 -7.67
N GLY A 69 -6.55 8.04 -7.81
CA GLY A 69 -7.18 8.24 -9.11
C GLY A 69 -6.93 7.05 -10.05
N ASN A 70 -6.24 7.28 -11.17
CA ASN A 70 -5.87 6.24 -12.13
C ASN A 70 -4.41 5.78 -12.07
N LYS A 71 -3.63 6.23 -11.06
CA LYS A 71 -2.22 5.88 -10.90
C LYS A 71 -1.97 5.05 -9.64
N GLN A 72 -0.97 4.18 -9.70
CA GLN A 72 -0.47 3.39 -8.58
C GLN A 72 0.95 3.81 -8.22
N LEU A 73 1.27 3.76 -6.93
CA LEU A 73 2.60 4.03 -6.40
C LEU A 73 3.48 2.80 -6.62
N LYS A 74 4.69 3.01 -7.15
CA LYS A 74 5.74 1.99 -7.21
C LYS A 74 6.62 2.02 -5.97
N SER A 75 7.34 0.93 -5.73
CA SER A 75 8.33 0.79 -4.64
C SER A 75 9.46 1.84 -4.69
N ASP A 76 9.74 2.41 -5.87
CA ASP A 76 10.70 3.52 -6.06
C ASP A 76 10.13 4.92 -5.72
N GLY A 77 8.87 5.01 -5.29
CA GLY A 77 8.20 6.26 -4.94
C GLY A 77 7.60 7.02 -6.13
N THR A 78 7.72 6.51 -7.36
CA THR A 78 7.13 7.12 -8.55
C THR A 78 5.75 6.53 -8.89
N TRP A 79 4.99 7.21 -9.74
CA TRP A 79 3.61 6.83 -10.07
C TRP A 79 3.50 6.24 -11.47
N THR A 80 2.69 5.19 -11.63
CA THR A 80 2.44 4.52 -12.92
C THR A 80 0.95 4.29 -13.17
N LYS A 81 0.54 4.19 -14.43
CA LYS A 81 -0.80 3.70 -14.80
C LYS A 81 -0.83 2.18 -15.04
N ASN A 82 0.34 1.55 -15.20
CA ASN A 82 0.47 0.12 -15.45
C ASN A 82 0.36 -0.65 -14.13
N GLN A 83 -0.75 -1.39 -13.98
CA GLN A 83 -1.12 -2.09 -12.74
C GLN A 83 -0.55 -3.51 -12.67
N SER A 84 0.01 -4.02 -13.75
CA SER A 84 0.56 -5.39 -13.84
C SER A 84 2.03 -5.48 -13.41
N LEU A 85 2.61 -4.34 -12.99
CA LEU A 85 3.99 -4.23 -12.57
C LEU A 85 4.19 -4.87 -11.19
N ASN A 86 5.26 -5.63 -11.00
CA ASN A 86 5.58 -6.18 -9.68
C ASN A 86 5.93 -5.05 -8.70
N GLU A 87 6.49 -3.95 -9.21
CA GLU A 87 6.92 -2.78 -8.47
C GLU A 87 5.78 -2.02 -7.78
N VAL A 88 4.52 -2.22 -8.21
CA VAL A 88 3.37 -1.63 -7.50
C VAL A 88 2.99 -2.40 -6.23
N HIS A 89 3.57 -3.58 -6.02
CA HIS A 89 3.42 -4.38 -4.81
C HIS A 89 4.55 -4.01 -3.83
N ILE A 90 4.30 -3.01 -3.00
CA ILE A 90 5.28 -2.49 -2.05
C ILE A 90 5.38 -3.49 -0.90
N SER A 91 6.57 -4.07 -0.73
CA SER A 91 6.81 -5.00 0.38
C SER A 91 6.64 -4.28 1.71
N ILE A 92 5.89 -4.90 2.61
CA ILE A 92 5.75 -4.42 3.98
C ILE A 92 6.68 -5.28 4.81
N GLU A 93 7.63 -4.66 5.49
CA GLU A 93 8.38 -5.35 6.53
C GLU A 93 7.41 -5.64 7.68
N GLY A 94 7.02 -6.92 7.79
CA GLY A 94 6.50 -7.44 9.05
C GLY A 94 7.63 -7.42 10.07
N LYS A 95 7.32 -7.00 11.30
CA LYS A 95 8.24 -7.07 12.43
C LYS A 95 8.85 -8.46 12.60
#